data_AF-A0A381IDR4-F1
#
_entry.id   AF-A0A381IDR4-F1
#
_cell.length_a   1.000
_cell.length_b   1.000
_cell.length_c   1.000
_cell.angle_alpha   90.00
_cell.angle_beta   90.00
_cell.angle_gamma   90.00
#
_symmetry.space_group_name_H-M   'P 1'
#
loop_
_entity.id
_entity.type
_entity.pdbx_description
1 polymer ?
#
loop_
_entity_poly.entity_id
_entity_poly.type
_entity_poly.pdbx_seq_one_letter_code
_entity_poly.pdbx_strand_id
1 'polypeptide(L)'
;MTKKLVISKTKLFIFIIAFISIFIYLFGSKNTLIGVGIVTAMLTLLERDLTISPIKNLLKYLAINIILGILSFFAVQNMYLGVLLNFIALFIIGYVFSYDLKRAVYVPFGLMYIFMVSIPVGKSEFPMRLSALAVGAVIIMIAQFVMNRNRMKNVGDKELISICDELLEKISLLKNTINDDSSIIKSSMRKIDSCNYRINSISKNLKMVIFDNRKDDFYISIRGIDIMNILFSLERISLILEDTKRIVKNLKMKI
;
A
#
# COMPACT_ATOMS: atom_id res chain seq x y z
N MET A 1 14.73 -10.40 16.64
CA MET A 1 13.30 -10.24 16.31
C MET A 1 12.62 -9.49 17.45
N THR A 2 11.90 -8.38 17.22
CA THR A 2 11.34 -7.56 18.31
C THR A 2 10.01 -8.14 18.82
N LYS A 3 9.81 -8.22 20.15
CA LYS A 3 8.57 -8.74 20.78
C LYS A 3 7.28 -8.11 20.21
N LYS A 4 7.33 -6.82 19.88
CA LYS A 4 6.24 -6.08 19.23
C LYS A 4 5.83 -6.65 17.87
N LEU A 5 6.80 -7.10 17.07
CA LEU A 5 6.54 -7.69 15.76
C LEU A 5 5.77 -9.02 15.90
N VAL A 6 6.23 -9.89 16.81
CA VAL A 6 5.59 -11.19 17.07
C VAL A 6 4.14 -11.00 17.50
N ILE A 7 3.89 -10.13 18.49
CA ILE A 7 2.54 -9.83 18.99
C ILE A 7 1.63 -9.31 17.86
N SER A 8 2.14 -8.41 17.02
CA SER A 8 1.37 -7.86 15.88
C SER A 8 1.00 -8.96 14.87
N LYS A 9 1.96 -9.83 14.52
CA LYS A 9 1.73 -10.93 13.58
C LYS A 9 0.79 -12.00 14.15
N THR A 10 0.87 -12.29 15.45
CA THR A 10 -0.07 -13.21 16.12
C THR A 10 -1.50 -12.67 16.12
N LYS A 11 -1.70 -11.37 16.41
CA LYS A 11 -3.04 -10.77 16.32
C LYS A 11 -3.63 -10.85 14.91
N LEU A 12 -2.81 -10.57 13.90
CA LEU A 12 -3.21 -10.71 12.49
C LEU A 12 -3.59 -12.16 12.16
N PHE A 13 -2.81 -13.13 12.61
CA PHE A 13 -3.08 -14.55 12.37
C PHE A 13 -4.41 -14.99 13.00
N ILE A 14 -4.66 -14.61 14.27
CA ILE A 14 -5.93 -14.88 14.95
C ILE A 14 -7.10 -14.26 14.19
N PHE A 15 -6.95 -13.03 13.71
CA PHE A 15 -7.96 -12.37 12.88
C PHE A 15 -8.24 -13.12 11.58
N ILE A 16 -7.20 -13.59 10.87
CA ILE A 16 -7.35 -14.35 9.63
C ILE A 16 -8.12 -15.65 9.87
N ILE A 17 -7.78 -16.40 10.93
CA ILE A 17 -8.50 -17.63 11.30
C ILE A 17 -9.96 -17.30 11.59
N ALA A 18 -10.23 -16.33 12.45
CA ALA A 18 -11.60 -15.94 12.80
C ALA A 18 -12.41 -15.53 11.57
N PHE A 19 -11.81 -14.74 10.66
CA PHE A 19 -12.44 -14.37 9.40
C PHE A 19 -12.80 -15.60 8.57
N ILE A 20 -11.84 -16.52 8.35
CA ILE A 20 -12.06 -17.70 7.52
C ILE A 20 -13.14 -18.58 8.15
N SER A 21 -13.14 -18.78 9.47
CA SER A 21 -14.17 -19.54 10.17
C SER A 21 -15.57 -18.95 9.98
N ILE A 22 -15.72 -17.63 10.13
CA ILE A 22 -17.00 -16.94 9.89
C ILE A 22 -17.40 -17.07 8.42
N PHE A 23 -16.46 -16.93 7.50
CA PHE A 23 -16.72 -17.04 6.06
C PHE A 23 -17.20 -18.44 5.67
N ILE A 24 -16.58 -19.49 6.23
CA ILE A 24 -17.01 -20.88 6.03
C ILE A 24 -18.41 -21.10 6.59
N TYR A 25 -18.70 -20.56 7.78
CA TYR A 25 -20.02 -20.67 8.40
C TYR A 25 -21.11 -20.02 7.51
N LEU A 26 -20.83 -18.87 6.90
CA LEU A 26 -21.79 -18.17 6.04
C LEU A 26 -21.91 -18.77 4.64
N PHE A 27 -20.82 -19.17 3.99
CA PHE A 27 -20.79 -19.54 2.57
C PHE A 27 -20.51 -21.01 2.28
N GLY A 28 -20.29 -21.82 3.32
CA GLY A 28 -20.01 -23.25 3.21
C GLY A 28 -18.55 -23.58 2.89
N SER A 29 -18.17 -24.83 3.16
CA SER A 29 -16.78 -25.31 3.04
C SER A 29 -16.24 -25.28 1.60
N LYS A 30 -17.10 -25.40 0.58
CA LYS A 30 -16.72 -25.30 -0.83
C LYS A 30 -16.24 -23.90 -1.25
N ASN A 31 -16.49 -22.88 -0.43
CA ASN A 31 -16.06 -21.50 -0.68
C ASN A 31 -14.92 -21.07 0.27
N THR A 32 -14.32 -22.00 1.03
CA THR A 32 -13.21 -21.71 1.96
C THR A 32 -12.06 -20.97 1.27
N LEU A 33 -11.60 -21.46 0.12
CA LEU A 33 -10.47 -20.87 -0.60
C LEU A 33 -10.79 -19.50 -1.20
N ILE A 34 -12.08 -19.21 -1.48
CA ILE A 34 -12.54 -17.87 -1.86
C ILE A 34 -12.38 -16.93 -0.67
N GLY A 35 -12.76 -17.37 0.54
CA GLY A 35 -12.51 -16.62 1.78
C GLY A 35 -11.03 -16.29 1.98
N VAL A 36 -10.14 -17.28 1.80
CA VAL A 36 -8.68 -17.06 1.85
C VAL A 36 -8.22 -16.06 0.79
N GLY A 37 -8.73 -16.18 -0.44
CA GLY A 37 -8.46 -15.24 -1.54
C GLY A 37 -8.88 -13.81 -1.21
N ILE A 38 -10.08 -13.64 -0.66
CA ILE A 38 -10.63 -12.33 -0.24
C ILE A 38 -9.78 -11.71 0.87
N VAL A 39 -9.39 -12.46 1.91
CA VAL A 39 -8.52 -11.92 2.98
C VAL A 39 -7.18 -11.50 2.41
N THR A 40 -6.60 -12.32 1.54
CA THR A 40 -5.31 -12.00 0.93
C THR A 40 -5.42 -10.76 0.04
N ALA A 41 -6.46 -10.67 -0.79
CA ALA A 41 -6.76 -9.50 -1.60
C ALA A 41 -6.97 -8.25 -0.72
N MET A 42 -7.75 -8.36 0.36
CA MET A 42 -8.00 -7.30 1.32
C MET A 42 -6.69 -6.80 1.94
N LEU A 43 -5.84 -7.68 2.46
CA LEU A 43 -4.57 -7.32 3.07
C LEU A 43 -3.61 -6.66 2.07
N THR A 44 -3.52 -7.18 0.84
CA THR A 44 -2.71 -6.58 -0.22
C THR A 44 -3.25 -5.21 -0.64
N LEU A 45 -4.58 -5.07 -0.75
CA LEU A 45 -5.20 -3.81 -1.16
C LEU A 45 -5.15 -2.75 -0.06
N LEU A 46 -5.09 -3.12 1.23
CA LEU A 46 -4.94 -2.18 2.35
C LEU A 46 -3.66 -1.35 2.25
N GLU A 47 -2.66 -1.82 1.50
CA GLU A 47 -1.45 -1.06 1.24
C GLU A 47 -1.69 0.16 0.35
N ARG A 48 -2.85 0.26 -0.33
CA ARG A 48 -3.27 1.36 -1.20
C ARG A 48 -4.50 2.07 -0.64
N ASP A 49 -4.65 3.36 -0.92
CA ASP A 49 -5.83 4.10 -0.51
C ASP A 49 -6.94 4.01 -1.56
N LEU A 50 -7.88 3.08 -1.36
CA LEU A 50 -9.04 2.92 -2.23
C LEU A 50 -10.22 3.83 -1.82
N THR A 51 -10.08 4.63 -0.76
CA THR A 51 -11.19 5.42 -0.20
C THR A 51 -11.46 6.73 -0.94
N ILE A 52 -10.59 7.11 -1.88
CA ILE A 52 -10.76 8.31 -2.73
C ILE A 52 -11.96 8.21 -3.66
N SER A 53 -12.18 7.03 -4.24
CA SER A 53 -13.27 6.74 -5.18
C SER A 53 -13.98 5.45 -4.78
N PRO A 54 -14.58 5.40 -3.58
CA PRO A 54 -14.95 4.14 -2.93
C PRO A 54 -16.03 3.38 -3.70
N ILE A 55 -16.99 4.09 -4.31
CA ILE A 55 -18.04 3.48 -5.14
C ILE A 55 -17.45 2.91 -6.43
N LYS A 56 -16.54 3.65 -7.10
CA LYS A 56 -15.87 3.17 -8.31
C LYS A 56 -15.05 1.92 -8.01
N ASN A 57 -14.30 1.92 -6.90
CA ASN A 57 -13.49 0.80 -6.47
C ASN A 57 -14.35 -0.40 -6.05
N LEU A 58 -15.43 -0.19 -5.30
CA LEU A 58 -16.38 -1.25 -4.96
C LEU A 58 -16.91 -1.93 -6.22
N LEU A 59 -17.41 -1.15 -7.18
CA LEU A 59 -17.95 -1.67 -8.44
C LEU A 59 -16.86 -2.41 -9.25
N LYS A 60 -15.64 -1.88 -9.30
CA LYS A 60 -14.50 -2.51 -9.97
C LYS A 60 -14.20 -3.89 -9.38
N TYR A 61 -14.01 -4.00 -8.07
CA TYR A 61 -13.69 -5.27 -7.41
C TYR A 61 -14.87 -6.25 -7.42
N LEU A 62 -16.10 -5.75 -7.29
CA LEU A 62 -17.31 -6.55 -7.44
C LEU A 62 -17.39 -7.15 -8.85
N ALA A 63 -17.25 -6.33 -9.89
CA ALA A 63 -17.31 -6.78 -11.28
C ALA A 63 -16.23 -7.83 -11.58
N ILE A 64 -14.99 -7.58 -11.16
CA ILE A 64 -13.88 -8.54 -11.34
C ILE A 64 -14.18 -9.85 -10.63
N ASN A 65 -14.60 -9.82 -9.37
CA ASN A 65 -14.93 -11.03 -8.61
C ASN A 65 -16.02 -11.85 -9.29
N ILE A 66 -17.10 -11.20 -9.74
CA ILE A 66 -18.22 -11.87 -10.41
C ILE A 66 -17.81 -12.43 -11.77
N ILE A 67 -17.08 -11.67 -12.59
CA ILE A 67 -16.57 -12.13 -13.89
C ILE A 67 -15.68 -13.36 -13.71
N LEU A 68 -14.75 -13.32 -12.77
CA LEU A 68 -13.87 -14.46 -12.47
C LEU A 68 -14.67 -15.68 -11.99
N GLY A 69 -15.69 -15.47 -11.16
CA GLY A 69 -16.61 -16.52 -10.73
C GLY A 69 -17.32 -17.18 -11.91
N ILE A 70 -17.88 -16.38 -12.82
CA ILE A 70 -18.56 -16.86 -14.03
C ILE A 70 -17.59 -17.63 -14.95
N LEU A 71 -16.44 -17.05 -15.25
CA LEU A 71 -15.43 -17.68 -16.11
C LEU A 71 -14.99 -19.02 -15.53
N SER A 72 -14.71 -19.09 -14.23
CA SER A 72 -14.28 -20.33 -13.56
C SER A 72 -15.33 -21.44 -13.64
N PHE A 73 -16.61 -21.09 -13.53
CA PHE A 73 -17.71 -22.06 -13.56
C PHE A 73 -17.91 -22.67 -14.95
N PHE A 74 -17.80 -21.86 -16.01
CA PHE A 74 -17.90 -22.35 -17.38
C PHE A 74 -16.62 -23.06 -17.85
N ALA A 75 -15.45 -22.65 -17.35
CA ALA A 75 -14.18 -23.24 -17.74
C ALA A 75 -14.06 -24.74 -17.42
N VAL A 76 -14.74 -25.21 -16.37
CA VAL A 76 -14.67 -26.63 -15.95
C VAL A 76 -15.66 -27.53 -16.70
N GLN A 77 -16.62 -26.96 -17.46
CA GLN A 77 -17.66 -27.76 -18.12
C GLN A 77 -17.19 -28.46 -19.40
N ASN A 78 -16.24 -27.87 -20.11
CA ASN A 78 -15.70 -28.43 -21.36
C ASN A 78 -14.22 -28.08 -21.47
N MET A 79 -13.38 -29.07 -21.82
CA MET A 79 -11.92 -28.90 -21.89
C MET A 79 -11.49 -27.79 -22.86
N TYR A 80 -12.07 -27.74 -24.07
CA TYR A 80 -11.70 -26.75 -25.09
C TYR A 80 -12.14 -25.33 -24.68
N LEU A 81 -13.36 -25.20 -24.16
CA LEU A 81 -13.83 -23.93 -23.59
C LEU A 81 -13.01 -23.53 -22.37
N GLY A 82 -12.58 -24.50 -21.56
CA GLY A 82 -11.74 -24.28 -20.39
C GLY A 82 -10.43 -23.60 -20.71
N VAL A 83 -9.72 -24.05 -21.74
CA VAL A 83 -8.47 -23.41 -22.19
C VAL A 83 -8.71 -21.94 -22.56
N LEU A 84 -9.75 -21.68 -23.36
CA LEU A 84 -10.09 -20.33 -23.80
C LEU A 84 -10.49 -19.41 -22.62
N LEU A 85 -11.37 -19.88 -21.76
CA LEU A 85 -11.89 -19.08 -20.63
C LEU A 85 -10.82 -18.85 -19.56
N ASN A 86 -9.94 -19.83 -19.30
CA ASN A 86 -8.79 -19.64 -18.42
C ASN A 86 -7.82 -18.60 -18.98
N PHE A 87 -7.54 -18.62 -20.29
CA PHE A 87 -6.72 -17.60 -20.93
C PHE A 87 -7.35 -16.21 -20.77
N ILE A 88 -8.65 -16.07 -21.06
CA ILE A 88 -9.39 -14.81 -20.88
C ILE A 88 -9.34 -14.34 -19.43
N ALA A 89 -9.56 -15.23 -18.46
CA ALA A 89 -9.53 -14.87 -17.04
C ALA A 89 -8.15 -14.35 -16.61
N LEU A 90 -7.08 -15.07 -16.95
CA LEU A 90 -5.71 -14.65 -16.64
C LEU A 90 -5.33 -13.35 -17.37
N PHE A 91 -5.80 -13.17 -18.61
CA PHE A 91 -5.62 -11.92 -19.35
C PHE A 91 -6.34 -10.74 -18.66
N ILE A 92 -7.59 -10.92 -18.21
CA ILE A 92 -8.32 -9.87 -17.47
C ILE A 92 -7.59 -9.51 -16.18
N ILE A 93 -7.14 -10.51 -15.40
CA ILE A 93 -6.38 -10.28 -14.16
C ILE A 93 -5.09 -9.52 -14.48
N GLY A 94 -4.33 -9.98 -15.47
CA GLY A 94 -3.10 -9.35 -15.91
C GLY A 94 -3.34 -7.91 -16.38
N TYR A 95 -4.32 -7.67 -17.25
CA TYR A 95 -4.62 -6.35 -17.78
C TYR A 95 -5.08 -5.36 -16.70
N VAL A 96 -6.02 -5.78 -15.84
CA VAL A 96 -6.62 -4.90 -14.83
C VAL A 96 -5.65 -4.59 -13.68
N PHE A 97 -4.79 -5.53 -13.30
CA PHE A 97 -3.90 -5.38 -12.14
C PHE A 97 -2.43 -5.13 -12.49
N SER A 98 -1.97 -5.33 -13.73
CA SER A 98 -0.57 -5.02 -14.11
C SER A 98 -0.31 -3.54 -14.40
N TYR A 99 -1.34 -2.71 -14.50
CA TYR A 99 -1.17 -1.26 -14.63
C TYR A 99 -0.34 -0.68 -13.45
N ASP A 100 -0.44 -1.29 -12.27
CA ASP A 100 0.33 -0.93 -11.10
C ASP A 100 1.52 -1.88 -10.89
N LEU A 101 2.59 -1.64 -11.65
CA LEU A 101 3.86 -2.40 -11.62
C LEU A 101 4.52 -2.52 -10.23
N LYS A 102 4.10 -1.74 -9.23
CA LYS A 102 4.73 -1.70 -7.90
C LYS A 102 4.30 -2.83 -6.96
N ARG A 103 3.13 -3.44 -7.14
CA ARG A 103 2.62 -4.47 -6.21
C ARG A 103 1.88 -5.56 -6.95
N ALA A 104 2.12 -6.80 -6.53
CA ALA A 104 1.55 -7.98 -7.15
C ALA A 104 0.07 -8.21 -6.77
N VAL A 105 -0.78 -7.20 -6.97
CA VAL A 105 -2.24 -7.27 -6.72
C VAL A 105 -2.88 -8.36 -7.58
N TYR A 106 -2.31 -8.67 -8.74
CA TYR A 106 -2.74 -9.79 -9.58
C TYR A 106 -2.64 -11.15 -8.87
N VAL A 107 -1.73 -11.31 -7.89
CA VAL A 107 -1.50 -12.60 -7.21
C VAL A 107 -2.72 -13.09 -6.42
N PRO A 108 -3.31 -12.31 -5.48
CA PRO A 108 -4.48 -12.78 -4.75
C PRO A 108 -5.69 -13.08 -5.66
N PHE A 109 -5.94 -12.27 -6.69
CA PHE A 109 -7.03 -12.54 -7.64
C PHE A 109 -6.74 -13.74 -8.55
N GLY A 110 -5.50 -13.92 -8.99
CA GLY A 110 -5.05 -15.10 -9.74
C GLY A 110 -5.19 -16.39 -8.94
N LEU A 111 -4.72 -16.39 -7.69
CA LEU A 111 -4.89 -17.52 -6.77
C LEU A 111 -6.37 -17.80 -6.51
N MET A 112 -7.18 -16.76 -6.26
CA MET A 112 -8.61 -16.92 -6.05
C MET A 112 -9.29 -17.57 -7.26
N TYR A 113 -8.93 -17.17 -8.50
CA TYR A 113 -9.43 -17.79 -9.72
C TYR A 113 -9.02 -19.27 -9.83
N ILE A 114 -7.73 -19.56 -9.63
CA ILE A 114 -7.22 -20.94 -9.67
C ILE A 114 -7.97 -21.81 -8.65
N PHE A 115 -8.20 -21.32 -7.44
CA PHE A 115 -8.96 -22.06 -6.42
C PHE A 115 -10.41 -22.34 -6.83
N MET A 116 -11.07 -21.42 -7.53
CA MET A 116 -12.43 -21.65 -8.02
C MET A 116 -12.48 -22.72 -9.12
N VAL A 117 -11.48 -22.76 -9.99
CA VAL A 117 -11.34 -23.81 -11.02
C VAL A 117 -10.98 -25.16 -10.39
N SER A 118 -10.11 -25.18 -9.37
CA SER A 118 -9.69 -26.42 -8.68
C SER A 118 -10.78 -27.05 -7.82
N ILE A 119 -11.69 -26.26 -7.25
CA ILE A 119 -12.84 -26.74 -6.48
C ILE A 119 -14.12 -26.34 -7.23
N PRO A 120 -14.51 -27.07 -8.29
CA PRO A 120 -15.72 -26.74 -9.04
C PRO A 120 -16.98 -26.92 -8.19
N VAL A 121 -18.00 -26.13 -8.50
CA VAL A 121 -19.32 -26.20 -7.87
C VAL A 121 -20.38 -26.56 -8.90
N GLY A 122 -21.44 -27.25 -8.45
CA GLY A 122 -22.60 -27.53 -9.29
C GLY A 122 -23.49 -26.30 -9.52
N LYS A 123 -24.47 -26.43 -10.41
CA LYS A 123 -25.43 -25.36 -10.74
C LYS A 123 -26.20 -24.83 -9.52
N SER A 124 -26.53 -25.69 -8.55
CA SER A 124 -27.25 -25.31 -7.33
C SER A 124 -26.40 -24.49 -6.35
N GLU A 125 -25.09 -24.73 -6.34
CA GLU A 125 -24.14 -24.09 -5.42
C GLU A 125 -23.50 -22.83 -6.01
N PHE A 126 -23.60 -22.67 -7.33
CA PHE A 126 -23.04 -21.54 -8.06
C PHE A 126 -23.58 -20.17 -7.59
N PRO A 127 -24.89 -19.97 -7.32
CA PRO A 127 -25.39 -18.72 -6.74
C PRO A 127 -24.75 -18.38 -5.40
N MET A 128 -24.51 -19.39 -4.54
CA MET A 128 -23.85 -19.19 -3.26
C MET A 128 -22.41 -18.72 -3.45
N ARG A 129 -21.70 -19.28 -4.43
CA ARG A 129 -20.35 -18.85 -4.79
C ARG A 129 -20.30 -17.40 -5.29
N LEU A 130 -21.25 -17.00 -6.15
CA LEU A 130 -21.34 -15.61 -6.60
C LEU A 130 -21.66 -14.65 -5.44
N SER A 131 -22.52 -15.05 -4.51
CA SER A 131 -22.82 -14.25 -3.31
C SER A 131 -21.58 -14.07 -2.42
N ALA A 132 -20.78 -15.13 -2.25
CA ALA A 132 -19.53 -15.10 -1.48
C ALA A 132 -18.52 -14.12 -2.09
N LEU A 133 -18.41 -14.12 -3.41
CA LEU A 133 -17.56 -13.22 -4.19
C LEU A 133 -18.03 -11.75 -4.09
N ALA A 134 -19.35 -11.52 -4.14
CA ALA A 134 -19.94 -10.19 -4.00
C ALA A 134 -19.72 -9.62 -2.60
N VAL A 135 -20.01 -10.41 -1.57
CA VAL A 135 -19.76 -10.03 -0.17
C VAL A 135 -18.27 -9.81 0.07
N GLY A 136 -17.40 -10.58 -0.57
CA GLY A 136 -15.96 -10.36 -0.55
C GLY A 136 -15.53 -8.96 -1.00
N ALA A 137 -16.11 -8.43 -2.08
CA ALA A 137 -15.83 -7.08 -2.55
C ALA A 137 -16.29 -6.01 -1.53
N VAL A 138 -17.45 -6.23 -0.90
CA VAL A 138 -17.96 -5.35 0.17
C VAL A 138 -17.03 -5.37 1.38
N ILE A 139 -16.58 -6.55 1.82
CA ILE A 139 -15.62 -6.72 2.93
C ILE A 139 -14.33 -5.96 2.66
N ILE A 140 -13.76 -6.10 1.45
CA ILE A 140 -12.55 -5.37 1.05
C ILE A 140 -12.77 -3.86 1.24
N MET A 141 -13.90 -3.34 0.77
CA MET A 141 -14.20 -1.91 0.88
C MET A 141 -14.47 -1.46 2.32
N ILE A 142 -15.13 -2.26 3.15
CA ILE A 142 -15.31 -1.97 4.59
C ILE A 142 -13.95 -1.85 5.26
N ALA A 143 -13.04 -2.80 5.01
CA ALA A 143 -11.68 -2.77 5.57
C ALA A 143 -10.92 -1.51 5.12
N GLN A 144 -11.05 -1.10 3.85
CA GLN A 144 -10.48 0.15 3.34
C GLN A 144 -10.97 1.37 4.09
N PHE A 145 -12.28 1.47 4.37
CA PHE A 145 -12.82 2.60 5.13
C PHE A 145 -12.32 2.64 6.58
N VAL A 146 -12.19 1.48 7.22
CA VAL A 146 -11.71 1.41 8.60
C VAL A 146 -10.23 1.80 8.71
N MET A 147 -9.40 1.36 7.75
CA MET A 147 -7.94 1.50 7.86
C MET A 147 -7.34 2.68 7.08
N ASN A 148 -7.90 3.05 5.93
CA ASN A 148 -7.29 4.01 5.01
C ASN A 148 -8.00 5.35 4.90
N ARG A 149 -9.23 5.53 5.41
CA ARG A 149 -10.02 6.77 5.25
C ARG A 149 -9.29 8.07 5.61
N ASN A 150 -8.32 8.01 6.54
CA ASN A 150 -7.54 9.18 6.97
C ASN A 150 -6.04 9.02 6.70
N ARG A 151 -5.62 8.09 5.84
CA ARG A 151 -4.21 7.76 5.65
C ARG A 151 -3.41 8.95 5.15
N MET A 152 -3.92 9.69 4.15
CA MET A 152 -3.25 10.90 3.66
C MET A 152 -3.04 11.96 4.74
N LYS A 153 -4.00 12.13 5.65
CA LYS A 153 -3.87 13.07 6.77
C LYS A 153 -2.86 12.56 7.79
N ASN A 154 -3.03 11.33 8.25
CA ASN A 154 -2.23 10.78 9.35
C ASN A 154 -0.77 10.55 8.94
N VAL A 155 -0.53 10.02 7.74
CA VAL A 155 0.83 9.82 7.22
C VAL A 155 1.40 11.14 6.74
N GLY A 156 0.62 11.95 6.01
CA GLY A 156 1.02 13.28 5.55
C GLY A 156 1.57 14.16 6.67
N ASP A 157 0.73 14.42 7.67
CA ASP A 157 1.04 15.32 8.78
C ASP A 157 2.23 14.78 9.60
N LYS A 158 2.26 13.47 9.88
CA LYS A 158 3.33 12.84 10.66
C LYS A 158 4.69 12.90 9.95
N GLU A 159 4.74 12.56 8.67
CA GLU A 159 6.01 12.57 7.91
C GLU A 159 6.51 14.00 7.72
N LEU A 160 5.62 14.98 7.51
CA LEU A 160 5.99 16.41 7.47
C LEU A 160 6.59 16.88 8.79
N ILE A 161 5.98 16.53 9.94
CA ILE A 161 6.53 16.83 11.27
C ILE A 161 7.91 16.19 11.42
N SER A 162 8.08 14.94 11.01
CA SER A 162 9.38 14.26 11.07
C SER A 162 10.46 14.94 10.23
N ILE A 163 10.12 15.51 9.08
CA ILE A 163 11.07 16.33 8.30
C ILE A 163 11.42 17.60 9.07
N CYS A 164 10.45 18.27 9.70
CA CYS A 164 10.71 19.45 10.52
C CYS A 164 11.66 19.14 11.68
N ASP A 165 11.48 18.01 12.37
CA ASP A 165 12.35 17.59 13.47
C ASP A 165 13.80 17.33 12.99
N GLU A 166 13.97 16.65 11.86
CA GLU A 166 15.28 16.40 11.25
C GLU A 166 15.95 17.71 10.76
N LEU A 167 15.16 18.68 10.27
CA LEU A 167 15.66 20.00 9.91
C LEU A 167 16.11 20.80 11.14
N LEU A 168 15.35 20.75 12.24
CA LEU A 168 15.73 21.37 13.51
C LEU A 168 17.01 20.76 14.06
N GLU A 169 17.16 19.43 14.00
CA GLU A 169 18.40 18.73 14.36
C GLU A 169 19.56 19.21 13.48
N LYS A 170 19.37 19.26 12.15
CA LYS A 170 20.38 19.77 11.21
C LYS A 170 20.82 21.20 11.53
N ILE A 171 19.89 22.10 11.84
CA ILE A 171 20.20 23.50 12.23
C ILE A 171 20.99 23.53 13.54
N SER A 172 20.60 22.75 14.54
CA SER A 172 21.28 22.69 15.84
C SER A 172 22.73 22.22 15.69
N LEU A 173 22.96 21.19 14.87
CA LEU A 173 24.29 20.66 14.58
C LEU A 173 25.15 21.70 13.83
N LEU A 174 24.59 22.38 12.84
CA LEU A 174 25.29 23.43 12.10
C LEU A 174 25.71 24.59 13.00
N LYS A 175 24.82 25.04 13.89
CA LYS A 175 25.08 26.12 14.84
C LYS A 175 26.22 25.75 15.80
N ASN A 176 26.19 24.56 16.38
CA ASN A 176 27.21 24.11 17.34
C ASN A 176 28.58 23.90 16.66
N THR A 177 28.59 23.44 15.41
CA THR A 177 29.83 23.22 14.63
C THR A 177 30.66 24.51 14.44
N ILE A 178 30.05 25.70 14.58
CA ILE A 178 30.76 26.98 14.53
C ILE A 178 31.80 27.09 15.66
N ASN A 179 31.51 26.52 16.84
CA ASN A 179 32.35 26.67 18.05
C ASN A 179 33.26 25.45 18.33
N ASP A 180 33.17 24.39 17.53
CA ASP A 180 33.81 23.10 17.84
C ASP A 180 35.21 22.91 17.23
N ASP A 181 36.00 22.00 17.83
CA ASP A 181 37.31 21.50 17.38
C ASP A 181 37.22 20.57 16.15
N SER A 182 38.33 20.43 15.41
CA SER A 182 38.41 19.73 14.11
C SER A 182 37.90 18.27 14.11
N SER A 183 38.10 17.52 15.21
CA SER A 183 37.65 16.12 15.34
C SER A 183 36.13 16.02 15.53
N ILE A 184 35.54 16.97 16.28
CA ILE A 184 34.10 17.07 16.54
C ILE A 184 33.37 17.48 15.25
N ILE A 185 33.95 18.38 14.46
CA ILE A 185 33.42 18.82 13.15
C ILE A 185 33.22 17.64 12.19
N LYS A 186 34.17 16.71 12.10
CA LYS A 186 34.02 15.53 11.22
C LYS A 186 32.88 14.60 11.68
N SER A 187 32.59 14.57 12.98
CA SER A 187 31.48 13.79 13.53
C SER A 187 30.14 14.48 13.31
N SER A 188 30.05 15.80 13.50
CA SER A 188 28.83 16.58 13.28
C SER A 188 28.45 16.59 11.81
N MET A 189 29.42 16.68 10.89
CA MET A 189 29.16 16.58 9.46
C MET A 189 28.55 15.24 9.04
N ARG A 190 29.02 14.12 9.62
CA ARG A 190 28.43 12.80 9.38
C ARG A 190 26.99 12.70 9.91
N LYS A 191 26.69 13.32 11.05
CA LYS A 191 25.32 13.39 11.57
C LYS A 191 24.41 14.21 10.65
N ILE A 192 24.91 15.34 10.14
CA ILE A 192 24.17 16.15 9.15
C ILE A 192 23.87 15.35 7.87
N ASP A 193 24.84 14.56 7.38
CA ASP A 193 24.62 13.65 6.25
C ASP A 193 23.55 12.59 6.56
N SER A 194 23.50 12.10 7.80
CA SER A 194 22.44 11.19 8.25
C SER A 194 21.06 11.85 8.22
N CYS A 195 20.93 13.10 8.68
CA CYS A 195 19.68 13.86 8.59
C CYS A 195 19.23 14.02 7.13
N ASN A 196 20.16 14.33 6.20
CA ASN A 196 19.85 14.44 4.77
C ASN A 196 19.29 13.13 4.20
N TYR A 197 19.91 12.01 4.54
CA TYR A 197 19.43 10.69 4.11
C TYR A 197 18.02 10.42 4.64
N ARG A 198 17.76 10.72 5.92
CA ARG A 198 16.45 10.55 6.54
C ARG A 198 15.40 11.44 5.87
N ILE A 199 15.65 12.73 5.72
CA ILE A 199 14.77 13.67 5.02
C ILE A 199 14.44 13.16 3.60
N ASN A 200 15.43 12.73 2.84
CA ASN A 200 15.22 12.24 1.47
C ASN A 200 14.39 10.94 1.44
N SER A 201 14.63 10.02 2.38
CA SER A 201 13.84 8.78 2.51
C SER A 201 12.39 9.03 2.90
N ILE A 202 12.15 9.93 3.87
CA ILE A 202 10.81 10.37 4.28
C ILE A 202 10.10 11.05 3.10
N SER A 203 10.78 11.96 2.42
CA SER A 203 10.24 12.65 1.24
C SER A 203 9.84 11.68 0.13
N LYS A 204 10.71 10.71 -0.19
CA LYS A 204 10.41 9.68 -1.19
C LYS A 204 9.17 8.88 -0.80
N ASN A 205 9.03 8.49 0.46
CA ASN A 205 7.85 7.79 0.96
C ASN A 205 6.59 8.65 0.86
N LEU A 206 6.66 9.93 1.24
CA LEU A 206 5.54 10.87 1.15
C LEU A 206 5.08 11.06 -0.30
N LYS A 207 6.02 11.22 -1.24
CA LYS A 207 5.75 11.30 -2.68
C LYS A 207 5.06 10.03 -3.19
N MET A 208 5.45 8.84 -2.71
CA MET A 208 4.72 7.60 -3.03
C MET A 208 3.29 7.60 -2.49
N VAL A 209 3.10 8.05 -1.24
CA VAL A 209 1.77 8.12 -0.61
C VAL A 209 0.85 9.09 -1.36
N ILE A 210 1.36 10.23 -1.82
CA ILE A 210 0.63 11.19 -2.66
C ILE A 210 0.30 10.59 -4.03
N PHE A 211 1.24 9.87 -4.65
CA PHE A 211 1.03 9.20 -5.94
C PHE A 211 -0.04 8.10 -5.87
N ASP A 212 -0.06 7.34 -4.78
CA ASP A 212 -1.07 6.30 -4.54
C ASP A 212 -2.45 6.91 -4.24
N ASN A 213 -2.51 8.18 -3.86
CA ASN A 213 -3.72 8.94 -3.54
C ASN A 213 -4.21 9.85 -4.68
N ARG A 214 -3.95 9.47 -5.92
CA ARG A 214 -4.46 10.21 -7.09
C ARG A 214 -5.95 9.93 -7.33
N LYS A 215 -6.69 10.99 -7.69
CA LYS A 215 -8.06 10.94 -8.20
C LYS A 215 -8.04 10.59 -9.68
N ASP A 216 -8.97 9.71 -10.07
CA ASP A 216 -9.19 9.31 -11.47
C ASP A 216 -7.89 8.90 -12.19
N ASP A 217 -7.03 8.15 -11.50
CA ASP A 217 -5.73 7.62 -11.95
C ASP A 217 -4.65 8.66 -12.31
N PHE A 218 -5.01 9.92 -12.53
CA PHE A 218 -4.10 10.97 -13.03
C PHE A 218 -3.93 12.17 -12.09
N TYR A 219 -4.98 12.64 -11.42
CA TYR A 219 -4.96 13.92 -10.71
C TYR A 219 -4.53 13.78 -9.25
N ILE A 220 -3.62 14.62 -8.79
CA ILE A 220 -3.29 14.68 -7.35
C ILE A 220 -4.48 15.26 -6.60
N SER A 221 -4.86 14.65 -5.46
CA SER A 221 -5.91 15.21 -4.60
C SER A 221 -5.51 16.60 -4.08
N ILE A 222 -6.47 17.49 -3.81
CA ILE A 222 -6.20 18.85 -3.29
C ILE A 222 -5.28 18.82 -2.07
N ARG A 223 -5.58 17.95 -1.09
CA ARG A 223 -4.71 17.73 0.07
C ARG A 223 -3.32 17.18 -0.31
N GLY A 224 -3.24 16.32 -1.33
CA GLY A 224 -1.96 15.87 -1.86
C GLY A 224 -1.12 17.00 -2.45
N ILE A 225 -1.76 17.99 -3.09
CA ILE A 225 -1.11 19.22 -3.58
C ILE A 225 -0.61 20.05 -2.39
N ASP A 226 -1.43 20.25 -1.36
CA ASP A 226 -1.03 21.01 -0.16
C ASP A 226 0.20 20.38 0.52
N ILE A 227 0.16 19.06 0.74
CA ILE A 227 1.27 18.31 1.33
C ILE A 227 2.52 18.39 0.43
N MET A 228 2.37 18.30 -0.89
CA MET A 228 3.49 18.40 -1.83
C MET A 228 4.14 19.79 -1.79
N ASN A 229 3.36 20.86 -1.71
CA ASN A 229 3.87 22.22 -1.62
C ASN A 229 4.66 22.46 -0.32
N ILE A 230 4.13 21.95 0.80
CA ILE A 230 4.85 21.99 2.09
C ILE A 230 6.14 21.17 1.99
N LEU A 231 6.07 19.94 1.46
CA LEU A 231 7.22 19.07 1.30
C LEU A 231 8.33 19.74 0.48
N PHE A 232 8.00 20.33 -0.68
CA PHE A 232 8.97 21.03 -1.52
C PHE A 232 9.59 22.23 -0.82
N SER A 233 8.82 22.95 0.00
CA SER A 233 9.34 24.04 0.83
C SER A 233 10.37 23.53 1.85
N LEU A 234 10.08 22.42 2.51
CA LEU A 234 11.01 21.78 3.47
C LEU A 234 12.26 21.21 2.79
N GLU A 235 12.12 20.58 1.62
CA GLU A 235 13.25 20.11 0.81
C GLU A 235 14.17 21.28 0.42
N ARG A 236 13.59 22.42 0.04
CA ARG A 236 14.35 23.62 -0.29
C ARG A 236 15.12 24.16 0.91
N ILE A 237 14.52 24.17 2.10
CA ILE A 237 15.23 24.53 3.34
C ILE A 237 16.41 23.58 3.58
N SER A 238 16.20 22.27 3.40
CA SER A 238 17.27 21.27 3.56
C SER A 238 18.47 21.53 2.64
N LEU A 239 18.20 21.89 1.37
CA LEU A 239 19.22 22.23 0.38
C LEU A 239 20.02 23.49 0.78
N ILE A 240 19.33 24.55 1.22
CA ILE A 240 19.99 25.79 1.70
C ILE A 240 20.90 25.50 2.90
N LEU A 241 20.46 24.64 3.83
CA LEU A 241 21.29 24.21 4.95
C LEU A 241 22.51 23.39 4.50
N GLU A 242 22.44 22.69 3.37
CA GLU A 242 23.58 21.98 2.79
C GLU A 242 24.64 22.93 2.22
N ASP A 243 24.21 24.02 1.59
CA ASP A 243 25.14 25.06 1.13
C ASP A 243 25.82 25.74 2.34
N THR A 244 25.06 25.99 3.40
CA THR A 244 25.59 26.53 4.66
C THR A 244 26.66 25.60 5.27
N LYS A 245 26.40 24.28 5.27
CA LYS A 245 27.36 23.26 5.71
C LYS A 245 28.66 23.33 4.91
N ARG A 246 28.59 23.48 3.57
CA ARG A 246 29.78 23.60 2.71
C ARG A 246 30.60 24.84 3.05
N ILE A 247 29.95 25.97 3.30
CA ILE A 247 30.61 27.22 3.70
C ILE A 247 31.35 27.02 5.04
N VAL A 248 30.67 26.47 6.06
CA VAL A 248 31.28 26.19 7.37
C VAL A 248 32.49 25.24 7.24
N LYS A 249 32.38 24.21 6.39
CA LYS A 249 33.50 23.29 6.11
C LYS A 249 34.71 24.02 5.53
N ASN A 250 34.48 24.89 4.55
CA ASN A 250 35.55 25.61 3.86
C ASN A 250 36.23 26.65 4.76
N LEU A 251 35.49 27.28 5.68
CA LEU A 251 36.04 28.22 6.65
C LEU A 251 36.95 27.51 7.68
N LYS A 252 36.55 26.34 8.17
CA LYS A 252 37.29 25.59 9.21
C LYS A 252 38.44 24.72 8.68
N MET A 253 38.48 24.37 7.38
CA MET A 253 39.60 23.62 6.78
C MET A 253 40.71 24.52 6.21
N LYS A 254 40.54 25.86 6.25
CA LYS A 254 41.57 26.84 5.86
C LYS A 254 42.39 27.36 7.05
N ILE A 255 42.06 26.95 8.27
CA ILE A 255 42.79 27.23 9.52
C ILE A 255 43.50 25.93 9.92
#